data_AF-A0A6N8V6D6-F1
#
_entry.id   AF-A0A6N8V6D6-F1
#
_cell.length_a   1.000
_cell.length_b   1.000
_cell.length_c   1.000
_cell.angle_alpha   90.00
_cell.angle_beta   90.00
_cell.angle_gamma   90.00
#
_symmetry.space_group_name_H-M   'P 1'
#
loop_
_entity.id
_entity.type
_entity.pdbx_description
1 polymer ?
#
loop_
_entity_poly.entity_id
_entity_poly.type
_entity_poly.pdbx_seq_one_letter_code
_entity_poly.pdbx_strand_id
1 'polypeptide(L)'
;MKYQNLAAIILILAGCSAHAADIKPGVVYDLGGKFDKSFNEGVWNGAKRFTADTGIEFQDFEVQTDSQRAQVLRTFARGGYDPILAVGFQYASALERIAAEFPETRFAIIDSEVHRPNVQSIVFREHE
;
A
#
# COMPACT_ATOMS: atom_id res chain seq x y z
N MET A 1 -55.80 -1.37 -36.84
CA MET A 1 -55.19 -2.11 -35.71
C MET A 1 -53.69 -1.90 -35.77
N LYS A 2 -53.13 -1.38 -34.68
CA LYS A 2 -51.72 -0.98 -34.50
C LYS A 2 -50.89 -2.19 -34.09
N TYR A 3 -49.78 -2.48 -34.78
CA TYR A 3 -48.64 -3.16 -34.17
C TYR A 3 -47.35 -2.51 -34.68
N GLN A 4 -46.91 -1.52 -33.93
CA GLN A 4 -45.57 -0.97 -33.96
C GLN A 4 -44.82 -1.57 -32.76
N ASN A 5 -43.54 -1.85 -32.97
CA ASN A 5 -42.48 -2.03 -31.96
C ASN A 5 -42.20 -3.46 -31.49
N LEU A 6 -41.20 -4.10 -32.13
CA LEU A 6 -40.18 -4.83 -31.38
C LEU A 6 -38.85 -4.09 -31.57
N ALA A 7 -38.46 -3.30 -30.56
CA ALA A 7 -37.09 -2.82 -30.43
C ALA A 7 -36.37 -3.79 -29.48
N ALA A 8 -35.42 -4.54 -30.01
CA ALA A 8 -34.56 -5.39 -29.21
C ALA A 8 -33.56 -4.50 -28.45
N ILE A 9 -33.67 -4.47 -27.13
CA ILE A 9 -32.68 -3.82 -26.26
C ILE A 9 -31.54 -4.83 -26.07
N ILE A 10 -30.44 -4.62 -26.78
CA ILE A 10 -29.17 -5.29 -26.50
C ILE A 10 -28.56 -4.57 -25.29
N LEU A 11 -28.60 -5.21 -24.13
CA LEU A 11 -27.88 -4.77 -22.95
C LEU A 11 -26.38 -5.02 -23.20
N ILE A 12 -25.67 -3.98 -23.64
CA ILE A 12 -24.21 -4.00 -23.65
C ILE A 12 -23.79 -4.00 -22.18
N LEU A 13 -23.44 -5.18 -21.66
CA LEU A 13 -22.58 -5.32 -20.50
C LEU A 13 -21.23 -4.71 -20.88
N ALA A 14 -21.11 -3.40 -20.68
CA ALA A 14 -19.83 -2.73 -20.65
C ALA A 14 -19.09 -3.32 -19.45
N GLY A 15 -18.32 -4.37 -19.72
CA GLY A 15 -17.33 -4.88 -18.79
C GLY A 15 -16.44 -3.70 -18.42
N CYS A 16 -16.59 -3.23 -17.18
CA CYS A 16 -15.58 -2.40 -16.56
C CYS A 16 -14.35 -3.29 -16.45
N SER A 17 -13.53 -3.32 -17.49
CA SER A 17 -12.15 -3.75 -17.35
C SER A 17 -11.53 -2.78 -16.36
N ALA A 18 -11.51 -3.16 -15.09
CA ALA A 18 -10.71 -2.48 -14.09
C ALA A 18 -9.28 -2.51 -14.62
N HIS A 19 -8.81 -1.38 -15.14
CA HIS A 19 -7.40 -1.20 -15.43
C HIS A 19 -6.70 -1.37 -14.09
N ALA A 20 -6.02 -2.50 -13.90
CA ALA A 20 -5.07 -2.64 -12.82
C ALA A 20 -4.09 -1.48 -12.99
N ALA A 21 -4.04 -0.58 -12.00
CA ALA A 21 -3.01 0.45 -12.01
C ALA A 21 -1.65 -0.26 -12.02
N ASP A 22 -0.74 0.15 -12.90
CA ASP A 22 0.65 -0.31 -12.89
C ASP A 22 1.34 0.24 -11.65
N ILE A 23 1.08 -0.39 -10.52
CA ILE A 23 1.69 -0.09 -9.22
C ILE A 23 2.73 -1.16 -8.91
N LYS A 24 3.75 -0.76 -8.14
CA LYS A 24 4.82 -1.64 -7.69
C LYS A 24 4.92 -1.54 -6.17
N PRO A 25 4.03 -2.20 -5.41
CA PRO A 25 3.95 -2.01 -3.97
C PRO A 25 5.20 -2.50 -3.25
N GLY A 26 5.60 -1.74 -2.23
CA GLY A 26 6.67 -2.09 -1.30
C GLY A 26 6.18 -2.11 0.13
N VAL A 27 6.62 -3.10 0.93
CA VAL A 27 6.29 -3.18 2.37
C VAL A 27 7.58 -3.27 3.18
N VAL A 28 7.73 -2.41 4.19
CA VAL A 28 8.89 -2.41 5.08
C VAL A 28 8.41 -2.64 6.51
N TYR A 29 8.70 -3.83 7.05
CA TYR A 29 8.32 -4.26 8.39
C TYR A 29 9.32 -3.77 9.44
N ASP A 30 8.83 -3.44 10.64
CA ASP A 30 9.67 -3.06 11.77
C ASP A 30 10.37 -4.28 12.41
N LEU A 31 11.17 -4.02 13.45
CA LEU A 31 11.80 -5.03 14.28
C LEU A 31 10.78 -6.05 14.83
N GLY A 32 11.22 -7.29 15.02
CA GLY A 32 10.36 -8.43 15.39
C GLY A 32 10.08 -9.36 14.21
N GLY A 33 10.29 -8.86 12.98
CA GLY A 33 10.19 -9.63 11.76
C GLY A 33 8.76 -9.86 11.31
N LYS A 34 8.61 -10.41 10.10
CA LYS A 34 7.33 -10.53 9.40
C LYS A 34 6.37 -11.54 10.01
N PHE A 35 6.89 -12.55 10.70
CA PHE A 35 6.11 -13.63 11.31
C PHE A 35 6.12 -13.53 12.84
N ASP A 36 5.87 -12.31 13.33
CA ASP A 36 5.87 -11.96 14.76
C ASP A 36 4.61 -12.44 15.51
N LYS A 37 3.69 -13.15 14.84
CA LYS A 37 2.36 -13.55 15.35
C LYS A 37 1.51 -12.39 15.85
N SER A 38 1.81 -11.18 15.36
CA SER A 38 1.24 -9.94 15.84
C SER A 38 1.10 -8.98 14.66
N PHE A 39 1.51 -7.74 14.84
CA PHE A 39 1.25 -6.63 13.96
C PHE A 39 1.86 -6.81 12.56
N ASN A 40 3.14 -7.22 12.47
CA ASN A 40 3.79 -7.37 11.16
C ASN A 40 3.17 -8.53 10.36
N GLU A 41 2.83 -9.64 11.02
CA GLU A 41 2.17 -10.76 10.37
C GLU A 41 0.77 -10.40 9.86
N GLY A 42 0.04 -9.58 10.62
CA GLY A 42 -1.25 -9.02 10.19
C GLY A 42 -1.13 -8.23 8.88
N VAL A 43 -0.13 -7.37 8.76
CA VAL A 43 0.14 -6.61 7.53
C VAL A 43 0.55 -7.54 6.39
N TRP A 44 1.42 -8.53 6.64
CA TRP A 44 1.82 -9.49 5.62
C TRP A 44 0.64 -10.29 5.06
N ASN A 45 -0.25 -10.76 5.93
CA ASN A 45 -1.47 -11.45 5.53
C ASN A 45 -2.36 -10.55 4.66
N GLY A 46 -2.48 -9.26 5.00
CA GLY A 46 -3.17 -8.26 4.17
C GLY A 46 -2.53 -8.10 2.80
N ALA A 47 -1.20 -7.98 2.73
CA ALA A 47 -0.46 -7.86 1.47
C ALA A 47 -0.59 -9.13 0.61
N LYS A 48 -0.56 -10.33 1.21
CA LYS A 48 -0.79 -11.59 0.50
C LYS A 48 -2.20 -11.68 -0.07
N ARG A 49 -3.21 -11.23 0.69
CA ARG A 49 -4.57 -11.14 0.19
C ARG A 49 -4.68 -10.16 -0.97
N PHE A 50 -4.05 -9.00 -0.88
CA PHE A 50 -3.99 -8.03 -1.98
C PHE A 50 -3.45 -8.68 -3.27
N THR A 51 -2.34 -9.44 -3.19
CA THR A 51 -1.82 -10.18 -4.34
C THR A 51 -2.80 -11.23 -4.86
N ALA A 52 -3.47 -11.96 -3.98
CA ALA A 52 -4.47 -12.96 -4.39
C ALA A 52 -5.68 -12.34 -5.09
N ASP A 53 -6.15 -11.17 -4.61
CA ASP A 53 -7.34 -10.50 -5.12
C ASP A 53 -7.05 -9.71 -6.42
N THR A 54 -5.82 -9.24 -6.62
CA THR A 54 -5.46 -8.33 -7.73
C THR A 54 -4.49 -8.91 -8.75
N GLY A 55 -3.75 -9.96 -8.39
CA GLY A 55 -2.63 -10.48 -9.19
C GLY A 55 -1.36 -9.62 -9.16
N ILE A 56 -1.33 -8.54 -8.37
CA ILE A 56 -0.17 -7.65 -8.26
C ILE A 56 0.75 -8.13 -7.13
N GLU A 57 2.00 -8.43 -7.48
CA GLU A 57 3.04 -8.80 -6.52
C GLU A 57 3.56 -7.56 -5.76
N PHE A 58 4.01 -7.76 -4.53
CA PHE A 58 4.69 -6.73 -3.74
C PHE A 58 6.10 -7.19 -3.38
N GLN A 59 7.01 -6.24 -3.18
CA GLN A 59 8.31 -6.50 -2.56
C GLN A 59 8.25 -6.18 -1.08
N ASP A 60 8.88 -6.99 -0.24
CA ASP A 60 9.04 -6.69 1.17
C ASP A 60 10.50 -6.64 1.66
N PHE A 61 10.69 -6.04 2.83
CA PHE A 61 11.95 -6.02 3.57
C PHE A 61 11.70 -5.95 5.08
N GLU A 62 12.50 -6.68 5.86
CA GLU A 62 12.46 -6.68 7.33
C GLU A 62 13.72 -6.00 7.87
N VAL A 63 13.56 -4.85 8.55
CA VAL A 63 14.72 -4.19 9.15
C VAL A 63 15.27 -5.00 10.32
N GLN A 64 16.59 -4.99 10.46
CA GLN A 64 17.32 -5.67 11.53
C GLN A 64 17.80 -4.70 12.61
N THR A 65 17.90 -3.42 12.27
CA THR A 65 18.32 -2.35 13.20
C THR A 65 17.57 -1.06 12.91
N ASP A 66 17.46 -0.21 13.93
CA ASP A 66 16.80 1.11 13.80
C ASP A 66 17.41 1.98 12.71
N SER A 67 18.74 1.90 12.55
CA SER A 67 19.50 2.68 11.58
C SER A 67 19.17 2.35 10.12
N GLN A 68 18.52 1.21 9.84
CA GLN A 68 18.19 0.80 8.48
C GLN A 68 16.93 1.49 7.92
N ARG A 69 16.01 1.98 8.78
CA ARG A 69 14.68 2.45 8.34
C ARG A 69 14.74 3.47 7.20
N ALA A 70 15.48 4.56 7.41
CA ALA A 70 15.62 5.62 6.40
C ALA A 70 16.32 5.12 5.12
N GLN A 71 17.32 4.26 5.26
CA GLN A 71 18.05 3.72 4.11
C GLN A 71 17.17 2.80 3.26
N VAL A 72 16.38 1.93 3.89
CA VAL A 72 15.48 1.00 3.19
C VAL A 72 14.36 1.76 2.48
N LEU A 73 13.70 2.71 3.15
CA LEU A 73 12.68 3.57 2.52
C LEU A 73 13.24 4.30 1.27
N ARG A 74 14.46 4.84 1.39
CA ARG A 74 15.14 5.49 0.26
C ARG A 74 15.47 4.51 -0.87
N THR A 75 15.93 3.30 -0.55
CA THR A 75 16.19 2.25 -1.55
C THR A 75 14.93 1.88 -2.30
N PHE A 76 13.80 1.72 -1.60
CA PHE A 76 12.51 1.40 -2.22
C PHE A 76 12.04 2.57 -3.12
N ALA A 77 12.10 3.81 -2.64
CA ALA A 77 11.68 4.96 -3.46
C ALA A 77 12.52 5.09 -4.74
N ARG A 78 13.85 4.90 -4.65
CA ARG A 78 14.75 4.86 -5.82
C ARG A 78 14.48 3.68 -6.74
N GLY A 79 14.01 2.56 -6.20
CA GLY A 79 13.65 1.35 -6.94
C GLY A 79 12.31 1.45 -7.68
N GLY A 80 11.65 2.61 -7.62
CA GLY A 80 10.36 2.87 -8.26
C GLY A 80 9.20 2.13 -7.58
N TYR A 81 9.36 1.75 -6.31
CA TYR A 81 8.24 1.19 -5.55
C TYR A 81 7.25 2.31 -5.21
N ASP A 82 5.98 2.08 -5.53
CA ASP A 82 4.88 3.00 -5.31
C ASP A 82 3.55 2.21 -5.28
N PRO A 83 2.80 2.19 -4.16
CA PRO A 83 3.11 2.85 -2.89
C PRO A 83 4.16 2.08 -2.05
N ILE A 84 4.78 2.76 -1.08
CA ILE A 84 5.64 2.17 -0.06
C ILE A 84 4.97 2.24 1.31
N LEU A 85 4.73 1.09 1.93
CA LEU A 85 4.12 0.94 3.25
C LEU A 85 5.20 0.76 4.33
N ALA A 86 5.27 1.70 5.28
CA ALA A 86 6.11 1.62 6.47
C ALA A 86 5.26 1.13 7.65
N VAL A 87 5.63 0.00 8.23
CA VAL A 87 4.83 -0.68 9.24
C VAL A 87 5.40 -0.35 10.61
N GLY A 88 4.66 0.39 11.44
CA GLY A 88 5.02 0.67 12.83
C GLY A 88 5.46 2.12 13.08
N PHE A 89 5.20 2.60 14.30
CA PHE A 89 5.38 4.00 14.65
C PHE A 89 6.83 4.51 14.57
N GLN A 90 7.81 3.61 14.70
CA GLN A 90 9.23 3.95 14.69
C GLN A 90 9.72 4.48 13.33
N TYR A 91 8.91 4.35 12.28
CA TYR A 91 9.21 4.92 10.96
C TYR A 91 8.93 6.41 10.85
N ALA A 92 8.15 7.04 11.74
CA ALA A 92 7.61 8.38 11.52
C ALA A 92 8.67 9.44 11.18
N SER A 93 9.74 9.53 11.99
CA SER A 93 10.83 10.49 11.77
C SER A 93 11.62 10.22 10.49
N ALA A 94 11.87 8.94 10.18
CA ALA A 94 12.55 8.56 8.94
C ALA A 94 11.68 8.87 7.72
N LEU A 95 10.40 8.51 7.77
CA LEU A 95 9.46 8.71 6.68
C LEU A 95 9.20 10.19 6.42
N GLU A 96 9.08 11.01 7.46
CA GLU A 96 8.98 12.47 7.36
C GLU A 96 10.16 13.05 6.55
N ARG A 97 11.37 12.50 6.67
CA ARG A 97 12.49 12.94 5.82
C ARG A 97 12.41 12.38 4.41
N ILE A 98 12.21 11.07 4.28
CA ILE A 98 12.27 10.40 2.97
C ILE A 98 11.13 10.85 2.06
N ALA A 99 9.92 11.00 2.56
CA ALA A 99 8.80 11.47 1.75
C ALA A 99 9.03 12.88 1.17
N ALA A 100 9.81 13.73 1.85
CA ALA A 100 10.26 15.03 1.32
C ALA A 100 11.26 14.89 0.16
N GLU A 101 12.14 13.90 0.23
CA GLU A 101 13.14 13.60 -0.80
C GLU A 101 12.51 13.01 -2.07
N PHE A 102 11.34 12.37 -1.96
CA PHE A 102 10.63 11.67 -3.04
C PHE A 102 9.16 12.11 -3.15
N PRO A 103 8.87 13.35 -3.59
CA PRO A 103 7.51 13.92 -3.58
C PRO A 103 6.53 13.17 -4.49
N GLU A 104 7.02 12.49 -5.53
CA GLU A 104 6.19 11.73 -6.48
C GLU A 104 5.89 10.30 -6.01
N THR A 105 6.62 9.79 -5.01
CA THR A 105 6.37 8.45 -4.45
C THR A 105 5.29 8.55 -3.38
N ARG A 106 4.26 7.71 -3.46
CA ARG A 106 3.26 7.62 -2.40
C ARG A 106 3.75 6.70 -1.30
N PHE A 107 3.60 7.17 -0.09
CA PHE A 107 3.91 6.41 1.12
C PHE A 107 2.66 6.21 1.94
N ALA A 108 2.66 5.13 2.72
CA ALA A 108 1.74 4.95 3.82
C ALA A 108 2.50 4.56 5.08
N ILE A 109 2.01 4.99 6.23
CA ILE A 109 2.50 4.56 7.54
C ILE A 109 1.34 4.00 8.35
N ILE A 110 1.58 2.86 9.00
CA ILE A 110 0.65 2.28 9.96
C ILE A 110 1.18 2.57 11.36
N ASP A 111 0.28 2.92 12.28
CA ASP A 111 0.53 3.12 13.71
C ASP A 111 1.23 4.46 14.06
N SER A 112 1.28 5.41 13.13
CA SER A 112 1.73 6.78 13.44
C SER A 112 1.23 7.80 12.42
N GLU A 113 1.42 9.08 12.76
CA GLU A 113 1.04 10.22 11.94
C GLU A 113 2.28 10.89 11.34
N VAL A 114 2.24 11.10 10.02
CA VAL A 114 3.24 11.85 9.25
C VAL A 114 2.49 12.81 8.34
N HIS A 115 2.78 14.10 8.45
CA HIS A 115 2.00 15.17 7.85
C HIS A 115 2.63 15.65 6.54
N ARG A 116 2.46 14.89 5.46
CA ARG A 116 2.95 15.24 4.12
C ARG A 116 1.96 14.93 3.00
N PRO A 117 2.00 15.69 1.88
CA PRO A 117 1.05 15.50 0.78
C PRO A 117 1.07 14.09 0.15
N ASN A 118 2.22 13.42 0.19
CA ASN A 118 2.44 12.09 -0.38
C ASN A 118 2.48 10.98 0.67
N VAL A 119 1.99 11.23 1.90
CA VAL A 119 1.95 10.23 2.97
C VAL A 119 0.53 10.02 3.47
N GLN A 120 0.04 8.79 3.40
CA GLN A 120 -1.18 8.36 4.07
C GLN A 120 -0.85 7.80 5.46
N SER A 121 -1.36 8.44 6.52
CA SER A 121 -1.26 7.90 7.88
C SER A 121 -2.46 7.02 8.20
N ILE A 122 -2.22 5.84 8.76
CA ILE A 122 -3.24 4.85 9.15
C ILE A 122 -3.03 4.56 10.64
N VAL A 123 -3.95 5.04 11.46
CA VAL A 123 -3.92 4.88 12.92
C VAL A 123 -5.16 4.13 13.39
N PHE A 124 -5.01 3.34 14.46
CA PHE A 124 -6.11 2.64 15.11
C PHE A 124 -6.51 3.34 16.40
N ARG A 125 -7.71 3.04 16.89
CA ARG A 125 -8.19 3.51 18.19
C ARG A 125 -8.13 2.34 19.16
N GLU A 126 -6.96 1.99 19.69
CA GLU A 126 -6.78 0.76 20.47
C GLU A 126 -7.51 0.77 21.83
N HIS A 127 -8.10 1.89 22.23
CA HIS A 127 -8.82 2.08 23.48
C HIS A 127 -10.35 1.92 23.37
N GLU A 128 -10.86 1.58 22.19
CA GLU A 128 -12.28 1.25 21.94
C GLU A 128 -12.53 -0.27 22.02
#